data_AF-A0A519PXL9-F1
#
_entry.id   AF-A0A519PXL9-F1
#
_cell.length_a   1.000
_cell.length_b   1.000
_cell.length_c   1.000
_cell.angle_alpha   90.00
_cell.angle_beta   90.00
_cell.angle_gamma   90.00
#
_symmetry.space_group_name_H-M   'P 1'
#
loop_
_entity.id
_entity.type
_entity.pdbx_description
1 polymer ?
#
loop_
_entity_poly.entity_id
_entity_poly.type
_entity_poly.pdbx_seq_one_letter_code
_entity_poly.pdbx_strand_id
1 'polypeptide(L)'
;QTAGIAIIRRAIQAPIRQIVENAGVEGSIVVGKVLENSAATFGFNAQTEEYGDLVAMGVIDPAKVVRTALTDAASVASILITTEAAVADAPKKASAGGSGGMPGGGMGGMGDMDF
;
A
#
# COMPACT_ATOMS: atom_id res chain seq x y z
N GLN A 1 -7.08 -21.77 11.03
CA GLN A 1 -7.15 -21.40 9.60
C GLN A 1 -8.17 -20.28 9.30
N THR A 2 -9.23 -20.13 10.09
CA THR A 2 -10.26 -19.07 9.93
C THR A 2 -9.74 -17.63 10.00
N ALA A 3 -8.71 -17.36 10.83
CA ALA A 3 -8.15 -16.01 10.98
C ALA A 3 -7.53 -15.47 9.68
N GLY A 4 -6.71 -16.27 8.97
CA GLY A 4 -6.08 -15.85 7.71
C GLY A 4 -7.10 -15.55 6.61
N ILE A 5 -8.14 -16.39 6.48
CA ILE A 5 -9.24 -16.17 5.54
C ILE A 5 -9.97 -14.87 5.86
N ALA A 6 -10.24 -14.60 7.15
CA ALA A 6 -10.88 -13.36 7.58
C ALA A 6 -10.04 -12.11 7.25
N ILE A 7 -8.71 -12.19 7.39
CA ILE A 7 -7.79 -11.12 7.00
C ILE A 7 -7.91 -10.83 5.50
N ILE A 8 -7.82 -11.86 4.65
CA ILE A 8 -7.94 -11.68 3.20
C ILE A 8 -9.32 -11.13 2.84
N ARG A 9 -10.40 -11.68 3.40
CA ARG A 9 -11.78 -11.21 3.14
C ARG A 9 -11.97 -9.74 3.47
N ARG A 10 -11.31 -9.23 4.51
CA ARG A 10 -11.30 -7.80 4.86
C ARG A 10 -10.42 -7.00 3.91
N ALA A 11 -9.21 -7.48 3.63
CA ALA A 11 -8.21 -6.77 2.83
C ALA A 11 -8.66 -6.52 1.38
N ILE A 12 -9.33 -7.49 0.74
CA ILE A 12 -9.82 -7.36 -0.64
C ILE A 12 -10.89 -6.27 -0.84
N GLN A 13 -11.47 -5.75 0.25
CA GLN A 13 -12.40 -4.62 0.20
C GLN A 13 -11.67 -3.27 0.18
N ALA A 14 -10.38 -3.21 0.50
CA ALA A 14 -9.63 -1.96 0.55
C ALA A 14 -9.53 -1.25 -0.83
N PRO A 15 -9.30 -1.94 -1.96
CA PRO A 15 -9.20 -1.29 -3.26
C PRO A 15 -10.48 -0.53 -3.65
N ILE A 16 -11.65 -1.15 -3.50
CA ILE A 16 -12.92 -0.51 -3.81
C ILE A 16 -13.20 0.68 -2.88
N ARG A 17 -12.90 0.58 -1.58
CA ARG A 17 -13.02 1.72 -0.66
C ARG A 17 -12.14 2.88 -1.10
N GLN A 18 -10.88 2.61 -1.43
CA GLN A 18 -9.95 3.64 -1.87
C GLN A 18 -10.41 4.33 -3.16
N ILE A 19 -10.93 3.57 -4.13
CA ILE A 19 -11.45 4.12 -5.39
C ILE A 19 -12.63 5.06 -5.10
N VAL A 20 -13.57 4.62 -4.26
CA VAL A 20 -14.79 5.37 -3.91
C VAL A 20 -14.46 6.62 -3.10
N GLU A 21 -13.56 6.52 -2.12
CA GLU A 21 -13.10 7.65 -1.31
C GLU A 21 -12.38 8.69 -2.18
N ASN A 22 -11.56 8.25 -3.13
CA ASN A 22 -10.91 9.14 -4.09
C ASN A 22 -11.91 9.84 -5.03
N ALA A 23 -13.08 9.24 -5.26
CA ALA A 23 -14.20 9.85 -5.98
C ALA A 23 -15.06 10.76 -5.09
N GLY A 24 -14.76 10.90 -3.79
CA GLY A 24 -15.50 11.76 -2.86
C GLY A 24 -16.77 11.13 -2.28
N VAL A 25 -16.95 9.82 -2.45
CA VAL A 25 -18.13 9.07 -1.98
C VAL A 25 -17.75 8.23 -0.75
N GLU A 26 -18.73 7.88 0.10
CA GLU A 26 -18.48 7.10 1.30
C GLU A 26 -18.32 5.59 0.98
N GLY A 27 -17.12 5.05 1.24
CA GLY A 27 -16.73 3.69 0.85
C GLY A 27 -17.54 2.57 1.51
N SER A 28 -17.97 2.73 2.76
CA SER A 28 -18.67 1.67 3.51
C SER A 28 -20.07 1.39 2.95
N ILE A 29 -20.80 2.43 2.55
CA ILE A 29 -22.12 2.37 1.93
C ILE A 29 -22.01 1.69 0.57
N VAL A 30 -21.03 2.08 -0.25
CA VAL A 30 -20.82 1.45 -1.57
C VAL A 30 -20.50 -0.03 -1.41
N VAL A 31 -19.52 -0.37 -0.56
CA VAL A 31 -19.15 -1.77 -0.32
C VAL A 31 -20.33 -2.58 0.23
N GLY A 32 -21.12 -2.02 1.16
CA GLY A 32 -22.32 -2.67 1.68
C GLY A 32 -23.31 -3.02 0.57
N LYS A 33 -23.68 -2.04 -0.26
CA LYS A 33 -24.61 -2.24 -1.38
C LYS A 33 -24.10 -3.23 -2.42
N VAL A 34 -22.81 -3.22 -2.74
CA VAL A 34 -22.22 -4.19 -3.67
C VAL A 34 -22.29 -5.61 -3.10
N LEU A 35 -22.05 -5.79 -1.79
CA LEU A 35 -22.11 -7.09 -1.13
C LEU A 35 -23.52 -7.65 -0.94
N GLU A 36 -24.54 -6.79 -0.90
CA GLU A 36 -25.95 -7.21 -0.84
C GLU A 36 -26.45 -7.83 -2.15
N ASN A 37 -25.75 -7.59 -3.26
CA ASN A 37 -26.09 -8.15 -4.57
C ASN A 37 -25.21 -9.37 -4.91
N SER A 38 -25.83 -10.46 -5.35
CA SER A 38 -25.14 -11.70 -5.69
C SER A 38 -24.61 -11.76 -7.13
N ALA A 39 -24.94 -10.79 -7.98
CA ALA A 39 -24.48 -10.76 -9.37
C ALA A 39 -22.97 -10.46 -9.44
N ALA A 40 -22.21 -11.33 -10.11
CA ALA A 40 -20.75 -11.25 -10.16
C ALA A 40 -20.21 -9.98 -10.84
N THR A 41 -21.00 -9.35 -11.71
CA THR A 41 -20.65 -8.13 -12.45
C THR A 41 -21.21 -6.86 -11.82
N PHE A 42 -22.03 -6.98 -10.76
CA PHE A 42 -22.61 -5.82 -10.11
C PHE A 42 -21.55 -5.07 -9.31
N GLY A 43 -21.49 -3.75 -9.50
CA GLY A 43 -20.56 -2.89 -8.79
C GLY A 43 -20.97 -1.43 -8.87
N PHE A 44 -20.03 -0.56 -8.51
CA PHE A 44 -20.20 0.88 -8.51
C PHE A 44 -19.20 1.51 -9.47
N ASN A 45 -19.69 2.24 -10.47
CA ASN A 45 -18.85 2.99 -11.39
C ASN A 45 -18.51 4.34 -10.76
N ALA A 46 -17.28 4.49 -10.28
CA ALA A 46 -16.83 5.72 -9.62
C ALA A 46 -16.68 6.93 -10.56
N GLN A 47 -16.73 6.74 -11.88
CA GLN A 47 -16.71 7.86 -12.84
C GLN A 47 -18.09 8.51 -13.00
N THR A 48 -19.17 7.70 -12.93
CA THR A 48 -20.56 8.15 -13.12
C THR A 48 -21.38 8.15 -11.84
N GLU A 49 -20.84 7.56 -10.76
CA GLU A 49 -21.50 7.34 -9.48
C GLU A 49 -22.76 6.44 -9.55
N GLU A 50 -22.80 5.54 -10.54
CA GLU A 50 -23.93 4.63 -10.75
C GLU A 50 -23.63 3.18 -10.34
N TYR A 51 -24.65 2.48 -9.86
CA TYR A 51 -24.58 1.04 -9.60
C TYR A 51 -25.11 0.27 -10.81
N GLY A 52 -24.45 -0.84 -11.16
CA GLY A 52 -24.91 -1.71 -12.23
C GLY A 52 -23.87 -2.72 -12.66
N ASP A 53 -24.07 -3.28 -13.85
CA ASP A 53 -23.15 -4.23 -14.45
C ASP A 53 -21.90 -3.50 -14.97
N LEU A 54 -20.77 -3.69 -14.26
CA LEU A 54 -19.50 -3.03 -14.60
C LEU A 54 -18.95 -3.47 -15.96
N VAL A 55 -19.25 -4.70 -16.40
CA VAL A 55 -18.84 -5.21 -17.71
C VAL A 55 -19.62 -4.50 -18.80
N ALA A 56 -20.94 -4.34 -18.64
CA ALA A 56 -21.78 -3.58 -19.56
C ALA A 56 -21.40 -2.09 -19.60
N MET A 57 -20.96 -1.54 -18.47
CA MET A 57 -20.46 -0.15 -18.36
C MET A 57 -19.02 0.02 -18.88
N GLY A 58 -18.33 -1.06 -19.27
CA GLY A 58 -16.97 -0.99 -19.80
C GLY A 58 -15.87 -0.81 -18.74
N VAL A 59 -16.19 -0.96 -17.46
CA VAL A 59 -15.24 -0.93 -16.34
C VAL A 59 -14.73 -2.36 -16.11
N ILE A 60 -13.68 -2.75 -16.83
CA ILE A 60 -13.17 -4.13 -16.85
C ILE A 60 -11.67 -4.14 -16.55
N ASP A 61 -11.28 -4.99 -15.61
CA ASP A 61 -9.87 -5.28 -15.32
C ASP A 61 -9.44 -6.62 -15.92
N PRO A 62 -8.25 -6.72 -16.54
CA PRO A 62 -7.71 -8.00 -16.96
C PRO A 62 -7.50 -8.94 -15.77
N ALA A 63 -7.99 -10.18 -15.87
CA ALA A 63 -7.87 -11.17 -14.79
C ALA A 63 -6.42 -11.40 -14.31
N LYS A 64 -5.44 -11.28 -15.23
CA LYS A 64 -4.02 -11.36 -14.91
C LYS A 64 -3.60 -10.25 -13.92
N VAL A 65 -4.06 -9.03 -14.12
CA VAL A 65 -3.69 -7.87 -13.29
C VAL A 65 -4.21 -8.06 -11.88
N VAL A 66 -5.50 -8.39 -11.73
CA VAL A 66 -6.14 -8.60 -10.41
C VAL A 66 -5.47 -9.75 -9.66
N ARG A 67 -5.22 -10.88 -10.34
CA ARG A 67 -4.56 -12.04 -9.72
C ARG A 67 -3.13 -11.73 -9.28
N THR A 68 -2.34 -11.09 -10.14
CA THR A 68 -0.94 -10.75 -9.82
C THR A 68 -0.90 -9.79 -8.65
N ALA A 69 -1.71 -8.73 -8.64
CA ALA A 69 -1.74 -7.75 -7.55
C ALA A 69 -2.06 -8.40 -6.19
N LEU A 70 -3.08 -9.27 -6.12
CA LEU A 70 -3.42 -9.96 -4.88
C LEU A 70 -2.31 -10.92 -4.42
N THR A 71 -1.69 -11.64 -5.37
CA THR A 71 -0.64 -12.63 -5.05
C THR A 71 0.62 -11.94 -4.55
N ASP A 72 1.04 -10.86 -5.21
CA ASP A 72 2.24 -10.10 -4.83
C ASP A 72 2.06 -9.42 -3.47
N ALA A 73 0.89 -8.82 -3.22
CA ALA A 73 0.55 -8.23 -1.93
C ALA A 73 0.55 -9.28 -0.80
N ALA A 74 -0.04 -10.45 -1.02
CA ALA A 74 -0.04 -11.54 -0.06
C ALA A 74 1.38 -12.08 0.20
N SER A 75 2.22 -12.15 -0.83
CA SER A 75 3.61 -12.59 -0.73
C SER A 75 4.42 -11.68 0.20
N VAL A 76 4.41 -10.36 -0.07
CA VAL A 76 5.13 -9.39 0.78
C VAL A 76 4.58 -9.37 2.20
N ALA A 77 3.25 -9.38 2.36
CA ALA A 77 2.63 -9.41 3.69
C ALA A 77 3.02 -10.67 4.50
N SER A 78 3.13 -11.82 3.84
CA SER A 78 3.53 -13.07 4.48
C SER A 78 4.97 -13.05 5.00
N ILE A 79 5.89 -12.40 4.26
CA ILE A 79 7.28 -12.24 4.70
C ILE A 79 7.31 -11.32 5.93
N LEU A 80 6.63 -10.17 5.85
CA LEU A 80 6.62 -9.17 6.91
C LEU A 80 5.99 -9.72 8.21
N ILE A 81 4.88 -10.45 8.14
CA ILE A 81 4.20 -10.95 9.33
C ILE A 81 4.99 -12.04 10.09
N THR A 82 5.89 -12.75 9.40
CA THR A 82 6.78 -13.75 10.02
C THR A 82 8.18 -13.21 10.34
N THR A 83 8.43 -11.93 10.06
CA THR A 83 9.73 -11.31 10.34
C THR A 83 9.80 -10.94 11.82
N GLU A 84 10.58 -11.69 12.59
CA GLU A 84 10.79 -11.45 14.03
C GLU A 84 11.84 -10.36 14.31
N ALA A 85 12.77 -10.13 13.37
CA ALA A 85 13.81 -9.11 13.50
C ALA A 85 14.21 -8.54 12.14
N ALA A 86 14.51 -7.23 12.13
CA ALA A 86 15.11 -6.53 11.00
C ALA A 86 16.38 -5.83 11.48
N VAL A 87 17.47 -5.98 10.73
CA VAL A 87 18.74 -5.27 10.98
C VAL A 87 18.85 -4.15 9.95
N ALA A 88 19.14 -2.94 10.42
CA ALA A 88 19.27 -1.75 9.58
C ALA A 88 20.53 -0.98 9.96
N ASP A 89 21.16 -0.34 8.97
CA ASP A 89 22.29 0.57 9.20
C ASP A 89 21.84 1.81 9.97
N ALA A 90 22.73 2.33 10.81
CA ALA A 90 22.48 3.60 11.50
C ALA A 90 22.31 4.75 10.48
N PRO A 91 21.41 5.72 10.75
CA PRO A 91 21.30 6.91 9.91
C PRO A 91 22.67 7.59 9.78
N LYS A 92 23.12 7.81 8.55
CA LYS A 92 24.36 8.56 8.31
C LYS A 92 24.20 9.96 8.89
N LYS A 93 25.14 10.39 9.73
CA LYS A 93 25.21 11.80 10.13
C LYS A 93 25.38 12.63 8.85
N ALA A 94 24.47 13.57 8.62
CA ALA A 94 24.69 14.57 7.58
C ALA A 94 26.04 15.23 7.86
N SER A 95 26.95 15.20 6.89
CA SER A 95 28.17 15.98 7.00
C SER A 95 27.76 17.44 7.16
N ALA A 96 28.09 18.03 8.30
CA ALA A 96 28.17 19.48 8.42
C ALA A 96 29.32 19.95 7.54
N GLY A 97 29.09 19.98 6.22
CA GLY A 97 30.09 20.23 5.20
C GLY A 97 29.42 20.89 4.01
N GLY A 98 28.77 22.02 4.27
CA GLY A 98 28.00 22.75 3.26
C GLY A 98 27.59 24.14 3.71
N SER A 99 28.52 24.95 4.23
CA SER A 99 28.53 26.42 4.12
C SER A 99 29.59 27.03 5.04
N GLY A 100 30.34 28.01 4.50
CA GLY A 100 31.17 28.92 5.30
C GLY A 100 32.66 28.59 5.26
N GLY A 101 33.39 29.28 4.38
CA GLY A 101 34.85 29.24 4.39
C GLY A 101 35.47 30.03 5.54
N MET A 102 36.63 29.58 6.02
CA MET A 102 37.84 30.39 6.27
C MET A 102 39.01 29.44 6.61
N PRO A 103 40.26 29.71 6.18
CA PRO A 103 41.40 28.86 6.49
C PRO A 103 41.99 29.24 7.86
N GLY A 104 42.00 28.31 8.80
CA GLY A 104 42.61 28.49 10.12
C GLY A 104 43.13 27.16 10.65
N GLY A 105 44.45 27.05 10.77
CA GLY A 105 45.16 25.82 11.12
C GLY A 105 44.94 25.32 12.54
N GLY A 106 45.40 24.09 12.78
CA GLY A 106 45.46 23.53 14.13
C GLY A 106 45.31 22.01 14.14
N MET A 107 46.45 21.34 14.18
CA MET A 107 46.68 19.95 14.58
C MET A 107 45.68 19.40 15.61
N GLY A 108 45.15 18.19 15.40
CA GLY A 108 44.64 17.38 16.50
C GLY A 108 43.60 16.33 16.12
N GLY A 109 43.87 15.07 16.47
CA GLY A 109 42.82 14.10 16.78
C GLY A 109 42.70 12.92 15.83
N MET A 110 43.67 12.02 15.93
CA MET A 110 43.51 10.61 15.58
C MET A 110 42.42 10.01 16.49
N GLY A 111 41.35 9.48 15.93
CA GLY A 111 40.32 8.79 16.68
C GLY A 111 39.04 8.72 15.89
N ASP A 112 38.87 7.62 15.16
CA ASP A 112 37.61 6.89 14.96
C ASP A 112 37.92 5.75 13.98
N MET A 113 38.56 4.71 14.51
CA MET A 113 38.55 3.38 13.88
C MET A 113 37.24 2.73 14.31
N ASP A 114 36.23 2.90 13.46
CA ASP A 114 34.94 2.24 13.56
C ASP A 114 35.13 0.70 13.53
N PHE A 115 34.66 0.03 14.57
CA PHE A 115 34.24 -1.38 14.54
C PHE A 115 32.72 -1.43 14.36
#